data_AF-A0A7C5ZMD1-F1
#
_entry.id   AF-A0A7C5ZMD1-F1
#
_cell.length_a   1.000
_cell.length_b   1.000
_cell.length_c   1.000
_cell.angle_alpha   90.00
_cell.angle_beta   90.00
_cell.angle_gamma   90.00
#
_symmetry.space_group_name_H-M   'P 1'
#
loop_
_entity.id
_entity.type
_entity.pdbx_description
1 polymer ?
#
loop_
_entity_poly.entity_id
_entity_poly.type
_entity_poly.pdbx_seq_one_letter_code
_entity_poly.pdbx_strand_id
1 'polypeptide(L)'
;MRESTRADVLLRLKSIEGHIKGIQKMVEDDRYCVDILKQTAAVKGAIDRLDQAILANHLDTCVTTAIRSDDPAERERVIAELLDLFQGQASGKWGRAARTEHASCH
;
A
#
# COMPACT_ATOMS: atom_id res chain seq x y z
N MET A 1 -6.57 13.94 -2.62
CA MET A 1 -6.41 13.57 -1.21
C MET A 1 -6.50 14.83 -0.37
N ARG A 2 -7.29 14.80 0.71
CA ARG A 2 -7.45 15.93 1.63
C ARG A 2 -6.16 16.18 2.41
N GLU A 3 -5.93 17.43 2.81
CA GLU A 3 -4.68 17.82 3.49
C GLU A 3 -4.48 17.10 4.82
N SER A 4 -5.54 16.94 5.61
CA SER A 4 -5.51 16.19 6.87
C SER A 4 -5.12 14.71 6.67
N THR A 5 -5.68 14.06 5.64
CA THR A 5 -5.31 12.68 5.29
C THR A 5 -3.85 12.59 4.83
N ARG A 6 -3.38 13.54 4.03
CA ARG A 6 -1.99 13.58 3.56
C ARG A 6 -1.02 13.63 4.75
N ALA A 7 -1.27 14.51 5.72
CA ALA A 7 -0.43 14.64 6.90
C ALA A 7 -0.39 13.34 7.74
N ASP A 8 -1.55 12.71 7.96
CA ASP A 8 -1.65 11.42 8.68
C ASP A 8 -0.91 10.28 7.94
N VAL A 9 -1.09 10.19 6.63
CA VAL A 9 -0.38 9.22 5.77
C VAL A 9 1.13 9.39 5.88
N LEU A 10 1.64 10.62 5.80
CA LEU A 10 3.07 10.89 5.94
C LEU A 10 3.60 10.53 7.33
N LEU A 11 2.82 10.77 8.39
CA LEU A 11 3.19 10.39 9.75
C LEU A 11 3.31 8.86 9.89
N ARG A 12 2.33 8.12 9.37
CA ARG A 12 2.33 6.65 9.37
C ARG A 12 3.51 6.08 8.59
N LEU A 13 3.82 6.66 7.42
CA LEU A 13 4.98 6.27 6.62
C LEU A 13 6.29 6.44 7.40
N LYS A 14 6.49 7.57 8.08
CA LYS A 14 7.67 7.78 8.94
C LYS A 14 7.77 6.75 10.06
N SER A 15 6.64 6.38 10.67
CA SER A 15 6.61 5.33 11.70
C SER A 15 6.99 3.96 11.12
N ILE A 16 6.44 3.60 9.96
CA ILE A 16 6.76 2.35 9.25
C ILE A 16 8.25 2.29 8.90
N GLU A 17 8.81 3.39 8.40
CA GLU A 17 10.25 3.51 8.11
C GLU A 17 11.09 3.25 9.37
N GLY A 18 10.70 3.81 10.52
CA GLY A 18 11.35 3.55 11.81
C GLY A 18 11.31 2.08 12.21
N HIS A 19 10.19 1.40 12.00
CA HIS A 19 10.08 -0.04 12.27
C HIS A 19 10.95 -0.88 11.35
N ILE A 20 11.01 -0.56 10.05
CA ILE A 20 11.88 -1.24 9.09
C ILE A 20 13.35 -1.09 9.50
N LYS A 21 13.78 0.13 9.87
CA LYS A 21 15.13 0.38 10.39
C LYS A 21 15.41 -0.45 11.66
N GLY A 22 14.43 -0.60 12.54
CA GLY A 22 14.53 -1.46 13.72
C GLY A 22 14.75 -2.94 13.36
N ILE A 23 13.99 -3.44 12.38
CA ILE A 23 14.12 -4.81 11.88
C ILE A 23 15.50 -5.06 11.26
N GLN A 24 16.02 -4.10 10.48
CA GLN A 24 17.37 -4.19 9.91
C GLN A 24 18.43 -4.41 11.00
N LYS A 25 18.39 -3.60 12.07
CA LYS A 25 19.29 -3.77 13.23
C LYS A 25 19.12 -5.13 13.90
N MET A 26 17.89 -5.61 14.04
CA MET A 26 17.66 -6.94 14.62
C MET A 26 18.31 -8.05 13.79
N VAL A 27 18.33 -7.92 12.47
CA VAL A 27 19.02 -8.87 11.58
C VAL A 27 20.53 -8.74 11.72
N GLU A 28 21.06 -7.52 11.73
CA GLU A 28 22.50 -7.24 11.93
C GLU A 28 23.01 -7.79 13.28
N ASP A 29 22.18 -7.70 14.32
CA ASP A 29 22.45 -8.18 15.67
C ASP A 29 22.18 -9.69 15.88
N ASP A 30 21.91 -10.44 14.81
CA ASP A 30 21.57 -11.89 14.82
C ASP A 30 20.47 -12.25 15.85
N ARG A 31 19.44 -11.39 15.94
CA ARG A 31 18.32 -11.60 16.86
C ARG A 31 17.50 -12.82 16.46
N TYR A 32 16.88 -13.44 17.47
CA TYR A 32 16.05 -14.62 17.27
C TYR A 32 14.97 -14.42 16.20
N CYS A 33 14.95 -15.31 15.20
CA CYS A 33 14.12 -15.19 14.01
C CYS A 33 12.63 -14.97 14.32
N VAL A 34 12.09 -15.60 15.36
CA VAL A 34 10.68 -15.44 15.74
C VAL A 34 10.36 -14.01 16.17
N ASP A 35 11.29 -13.30 16.80
CA ASP A 35 11.08 -11.91 17.18
C ASP A 35 11.12 -10.99 15.95
N ILE A 36 12.00 -11.27 14.98
CA ILE A 36 12.03 -10.58 13.69
C ILE A 36 10.69 -10.79 12.95
N LEU A 37 10.19 -12.03 12.92
CA LEU A 37 8.90 -12.35 12.30
C LEU A 37 7.73 -11.62 12.96
N LYS A 38 7.74 -11.45 14.29
CA LYS A 38 6.73 -10.63 14.98
C LYS A 38 6.78 -9.17 14.55
N GLN A 39 7.99 -8.60 14.40
CA GLN A 39 8.14 -7.22 13.96
C GLN A 39 7.72 -7.01 12.50
N THR A 40 8.08 -7.93 11.60
CA THR A 40 7.62 -7.85 10.19
C THR A 40 6.10 -7.98 10.08
N ALA A 41 5.48 -8.84 10.89
CA ALA A 41 4.01 -8.93 10.99
C ALA A 41 3.38 -7.63 11.50
N ALA A 42 3.99 -6.97 12.49
CA ALA A 42 3.53 -5.67 12.98
C ALA A 42 3.61 -4.58 11.88
N VAL A 43 4.70 -4.57 11.10
CA VAL A 43 4.85 -3.66 9.95
C VAL A 43 3.78 -3.92 8.90
N LYS A 44 3.51 -5.19 8.56
CA LYS A 44 2.43 -5.54 7.63
C LYS A 44 1.10 -4.96 8.09
N GLY A 45 0.74 -5.15 9.36
CA GLY A 45 -0.49 -4.58 9.90
C GLY A 45 -0.51 -3.04 9.90
N ALA A 46 0.65 -2.38 10.00
CA ALA A 46 0.74 -0.93 9.88
C ALA A 46 0.52 -0.44 8.44
N ILE A 47 1.04 -1.17 7.45
CA ILE A 47 0.79 -0.92 6.02
C ILE A 47 -0.69 -1.14 5.71
N ASP A 48 -1.29 -2.23 6.17
CA ASP A 48 -2.72 -2.51 5.93
C ASP A 48 -3.61 -1.35 6.45
N ARG A 49 -3.28 -0.77 7.61
CA ARG A 49 -3.97 0.42 8.15
C ARG A 49 -3.72 1.70 7.35
N LEU A 50 -2.51 1.86 6.81
CA LEU A 50 -2.18 2.98 5.93
C LEU A 50 -3.00 2.91 4.63
N ASP A 51 -3.06 1.73 4.02
CA ASP A 51 -3.80 1.49 2.78
C ASP A 51 -5.30 1.75 2.97
N GLN A 52 -5.86 1.33 4.11
CA GLN A 52 -7.25 1.64 4.48
C GLN A 52 -7.52 3.15 4.55
N ALA A 53 -6.61 3.93 5.14
CA ALA A 53 -6.76 5.37 5.25
C ALA A 53 -6.72 6.07 3.88
N ILE A 54 -5.81 5.62 2.99
CA ILE A 54 -5.70 6.13 1.62
C ILE A 54 -6.96 5.81 0.82
N LEU A 55 -7.41 4.54 0.90
CA LEU A 55 -8.62 4.08 0.21
C LEU A 55 -9.86 4.84 0.69
N ALA A 56 -10.03 5.00 2.00
CA ALA A 56 -11.17 5.74 2.56
C ALA A 56 -11.23 7.18 2.01
N ASN A 57 -10.09 7.88 1.96
CA ASN A 57 -10.04 9.19 1.32
C ASN A 57 -10.36 9.11 -0.18
N HIS A 58 -9.86 8.11 -0.91
CA HIS A 58 -10.13 7.99 -2.35
C HIS A 58 -11.62 7.81 -2.64
N LEU A 59 -12.31 6.98 -1.87
CA LEU A 59 -13.76 6.78 -1.95
C LEU A 59 -14.52 8.10 -1.67
N ASP A 60 -14.12 8.82 -0.63
CA ASP A 60 -14.76 10.06 -0.18
C ASP A 60 -14.43 11.28 -1.07
N THR A 61 -13.36 11.23 -1.88
CA THR A 61 -13.02 12.31 -2.82
C THR A 61 -13.27 11.94 -4.26
N CYS A 62 -12.48 11.02 -4.82
CA CYS A 62 -12.43 10.78 -6.26
C CYS A 62 -13.68 10.05 -6.74
N VAL A 63 -14.07 8.99 -6.02
CA VAL A 63 -15.23 8.17 -6.38
C VAL A 63 -16.53 8.93 -6.15
N THR A 64 -16.66 9.63 -5.02
CA THR A 64 -17.82 10.48 -4.76
C THR A 64 -17.98 11.59 -5.81
N THR A 65 -16.87 12.16 -6.31
CA THR A 65 -16.91 13.16 -7.39
C THR A 65 -17.34 12.52 -8.71
N ALA A 66 -16.73 11.40 -9.09
CA ALA A 66 -17.06 10.70 -10.33
C ALA A 66 -18.53 10.25 -10.36
N ILE A 67 -19.05 9.68 -9.27
CA ILE A 67 -20.46 9.25 -9.18
C ILE A 67 -21.43 10.41 -9.38
N ARG A 68 -21.07 11.62 -8.96
CA ARG A 68 -21.87 12.85 -9.14
C ARG A 68 -21.67 13.50 -10.51
N SER A 69 -20.71 13.04 -11.31
CA SER A 69 -20.48 13.51 -12.67
C SER A 69 -21.60 13.04 -13.59
N ASP A 70 -22.03 13.90 -14.51
CA ASP A 70 -22.98 13.55 -15.56
C ASP A 70 -22.36 12.63 -16.63
N ASP A 71 -21.04 12.51 -16.67
CA ASP A 71 -20.31 11.65 -17.62
C ASP A 71 -20.30 10.16 -17.17
N PRO A 72 -20.98 9.26 -17.91
CA PRO A 72 -20.95 7.83 -17.62
C PRO A 72 -19.56 7.19 -17.75
N ALA A 73 -18.71 7.68 -18.66
CA ALA A 73 -17.39 7.11 -18.89
C ALA A 73 -16.46 7.39 -17.70
N GLU A 74 -16.57 8.58 -17.09
CA GLU A 74 -15.84 8.93 -15.87
C GLU A 74 -16.20 8.00 -14.70
N ARG A 75 -17.50 7.70 -14.52
CA ARG A 75 -17.98 6.76 -13.50
C ARG A 75 -17.42 5.36 -13.70
N GLU A 76 -17.53 4.84 -14.92
CA GLU A 76 -17.06 3.49 -15.26
C GLU A 76 -15.55 3.35 -15.05
N ARG A 77 -14.76 4.35 -15.46
CA ARG A 77 -13.31 4.36 -15.28
C ARG A 77 -12.91 4.25 -13.81
N VAL A 78 -13.48 5.08 -12.94
CA VAL A 78 -13.10 5.10 -11.51
C VAL A 78 -13.52 3.81 -10.79
N ILE A 79 -14.64 3.21 -11.18
CA ILE A 79 -15.07 1.91 -10.65
C ILE A 79 -14.14 0.79 -11.12
N ALA A 80 -13.78 0.77 -12.41
CA ALA A 80 -12.87 -0.21 -12.97
C ALA A 80 -11.49 -0.18 -12.30
N GLU A 81 -10.93 1.01 -12.05
CA GLU A 81 -9.66 1.18 -11.33
C GLU A 81 -9.69 0.53 -9.94
N LEU A 82 -10.79 0.68 -9.19
CA LEU A 82 -10.92 0.03 -7.88
C LEU A 82 -11.05 -1.48 -7.99
N LEU A 83 -11.86 -1.98 -8.93
CA LEU A 83 -12.02 -3.41 -9.15
C LEU A 83 -10.68 -4.08 -9.52
N ASP A 84 -9.89 -3.45 -10.39
CA ASP A 84 -8.57 -3.93 -10.77
C ASP A 84 -7.60 -3.99 -9.59
N LEU A 85 -7.60 -2.96 -8.72
CA LEU A 85 -6.80 -2.96 -7.50
C LEU A 85 -7.15 -4.15 -6.59
N PHE A 86 -8.44 -4.43 -6.36
CA PHE A 86 -8.88 -5.53 -5.50
C PHE A 86 -8.68 -6.91 -6.12
N GLN A 87 -8.88 -7.06 -7.43
CA GLN A 87 -8.58 -8.31 -8.14
C GLN A 87 -7.06 -8.59 -8.17
N GLY A 88 -6.24 -7.54 -8.28
CA GLY A 88 -4.78 -7.65 -8.19
C GLY A 88 -4.28 -8.15 -6.83
N GLN A 89 -4.93 -7.71 -5.74
CA GLN A 89 -4.70 -8.20 -4.38
C GLN A 89 -5.15 -9.66 -4.22
N ALA A 90 -6.32 -10.03 -4.75
CA ALA A 90 -6.85 -11.39 -4.70
C ALA A 90 -6.04 -12.41 -5.53
N SER A 91 -5.35 -11.95 -6.59
CA SER A 91 -4.58 -12.81 -7.50
C SER A 91 -3.12 -13.07 -7.03
N GLY A 92 -2.66 -12.45 -5.93
CA GLY A 92 -1.27 -12.56 -5.49
C GLY A 92 -0.26 -12.08 -6.55
N LYS A 93 -0.69 -11.22 -7.49
CA LYS A 93 0.08 -10.82 -8.67
C LYS A 93 1.16 -9.75 -8.40
N TRP A 94 1.33 -9.34 -7.15
CA TRP A 94 2.41 -8.45 -6.71
C TRP A 94 3.84 -8.99 -6.97
N GLY A 95 3.99 -10.24 -7.43
CA GLY A 95 5.28 -10.84 -7.81
C GLY A 95 5.55 -11.01 -9.32
N ARG A 96 4.68 -10.55 -10.25
CA ARG A 96 4.88 -10.80 -11.70
C ARG A 96 5.08 -9.58 -12.59
N ALA A 97 4.80 -8.37 -12.12
CA ALA A 97 4.93 -7.16 -12.96
C ALA A 97 6.33 -6.49 -12.90
N ALA A 98 7.27 -7.01 -12.11
CA ALA A 98 8.64 -6.49 -12.00
C ALA A 98 9.69 -7.34 -12.76
N ARG A 99 9.27 -8.09 -13.78
CA ARG A 99 10.19 -8.76 -14.72
C ARG A 99 9.99 -8.22 -16.13
N THR A 100 10.30 -6.95 -16.31
CA THR A 100 10.74 -6.42 -17.61
C THR A 100 12.24 -6.22 -17.50
N GLU A 101 12.96 -7.19 -18.07
CA GLU A 101 14.29 -7.04 -18.66
C GLU A 101 15.36 -6.38 -17.79
N HIS A 102 16.10 -7.20 -17.02
CA HIS A 102 17.53 -6.98 -16.86
C HIS A 102 18.27 -8.26 -17.20
N ALA A 103 19.26 -8.05 -18.06
CA ALA A 103 20.08 -9.04 -18.71
C ALA A 103 20.85 -9.92 -17.71
N SER A 104 21.05 -11.17 -18.13
CA SER A 104 22.30 -11.93 -18.01
C SER A 104 23.07 -11.82 -16.69
N CYS A 105 22.95 -12.88 -15.88
CA CYS A 105 23.95 -13.24 -14.89
C CYS A 105 25.25 -13.68 -15.61
N HIS A 106 26.33 -12.93 -15.42
CA HIS A 106 27.71 -13.41 -15.40
C HIS A 106 28.45 -12.69 -14.28
#